data_AF-A0A5J4USF2-F1
#
_entry.id   AF-A0A5J4USF2-F1
#
_cell.length_a   1.000
_cell.length_b   1.000
_cell.length_c   1.000
_cell.angle_alpha   90.00
_cell.angle_beta   90.00
_cell.angle_gamma   90.00
#
_symmetry.space_group_name_H-M   'P 1'
#
loop_
_entity.id
_entity.type
_entity.pdbx_description
1 polymer ?
#
loop_
_entity_poly.entity_id
_entity_poly.type
_entity_poly.pdbx_seq_one_letter_code
_entity_poly.pdbx_strand_id
1 'polypeptide(L)'
;MPVRFRISVSLDDLLIFSVFTDYPNGMFGDLKIKFKINPNTFVFCQVNQIISIAKYYTMNKDELLSSGQQKQMDIDLFFRNQSFTFQYTKQFTQLGCTADLILSIRTEQLTPSRLKNLVCDIALVTVSIKNYVETEVTANMAGYKATNACLVSVRKIFSTGAFVVPAQRVEIWPFPTSATLIGIRSSQFIPLSHVTDFELLFPKDARCTICFENPCQQNMQQTTCGRNFPDMPMNTTDQQFFQLQLNASNSNLLFEATDEFEVALTISRNTATRRLNVHTDLTSFMISLQCERNSNGTLTFDGLDTQNQNTSVERCGAPIYQGVTDCYYNVDLTGKRSPPPILCTIHDIFWFFSPNQGDSCHYHTTKWCTVKSGQFALPSAKKMRV
;
A
#
# COMPACT_ATOMS: atom_id res chain seq x y z
N MET A 1 4.86 29.31 -3.64
CA MET A 1 5.54 28.69 -4.81
C MET A 1 4.84 27.36 -5.11
N PRO A 2 4.43 27.07 -6.35
CA PRO A 2 3.81 25.78 -6.67
C PRO A 2 4.84 24.65 -6.55
N VAL A 3 4.43 23.50 -5.99
CA VAL A 3 5.28 22.31 -5.94
C VAL A 3 5.37 21.73 -7.35
N ARG A 4 6.57 21.55 -7.88
CA ARG A 4 6.79 20.99 -9.22
C ARG A 4 7.39 19.61 -9.10
N PHE A 5 6.84 18.64 -9.82
CA PHE A 5 7.37 17.28 -9.81
C PHE A 5 7.15 16.58 -11.16
N ARG A 6 8.00 15.58 -11.39
CA ARG A 6 7.91 14.62 -12.48
C ARG A 6 7.22 13.35 -11.97
N ILE A 7 6.53 12.65 -12.84
CA ILE A 7 5.74 11.46 -12.50
C ILE A 7 6.25 10.30 -13.33
N SER A 8 6.56 9.18 -12.68
CA SER A 8 6.85 7.93 -13.37
C SER A 8 5.77 6.90 -13.04
N VAL A 9 4.91 6.59 -14.01
CA VAL A 9 3.84 5.61 -13.86
C VAL A 9 4.34 4.24 -14.30
N SER A 10 4.42 3.30 -13.35
CA SER A 10 4.64 1.89 -13.66
C SER A 10 3.30 1.29 -14.09
N LEU A 11 3.24 0.71 -15.29
CA LEU A 11 1.98 0.16 -15.82
C LEU A 11 1.61 -1.17 -15.15
N ASP A 12 2.61 -1.95 -14.75
CA ASP A 12 2.48 -3.17 -13.94
C ASP A 12 1.86 -2.90 -12.57
N ASP A 13 2.09 -1.71 -11.99
CA ASP A 13 1.48 -1.30 -10.72
C ASP A 13 0.01 -0.86 -10.84
N LEU A 14 -0.51 -0.72 -12.07
CA LEU A 14 -1.91 -0.43 -12.30
C LEU A 14 -2.63 -1.75 -12.58
N LEU A 15 -3.50 -2.19 -11.68
CA LEU A 15 -4.25 -3.46 -11.82
C LEU A 15 -4.96 -3.63 -13.15
N ILE A 16 -5.46 -2.53 -13.72
CA ILE A 16 -6.12 -2.57 -15.03
C ILE A 16 -5.13 -2.85 -16.17
N PHE A 17 -3.84 -2.57 -16.01
CA PHE A 17 -2.77 -2.80 -16.98
C PHE A 17 -1.74 -3.83 -16.52
N SER A 18 -2.02 -4.58 -15.44
CA SER A 18 -1.03 -5.41 -14.75
C SER A 18 -0.34 -6.43 -15.67
N VAL A 19 -1.06 -6.95 -16.67
CA VAL A 19 -0.55 -7.96 -17.61
C VAL A 19 -0.08 -7.34 -18.94
N PHE A 20 -0.16 -6.02 -19.13
CA PHE A 20 0.24 -5.40 -20.41
C PHE A 20 1.73 -5.59 -20.72
N THR A 21 2.57 -5.67 -19.69
CA THR A 21 4.02 -5.90 -19.84
C THR A 21 4.35 -7.31 -20.36
N ASP A 22 3.42 -8.26 -20.24
CA ASP A 22 3.60 -9.63 -20.72
C ASP A 22 3.30 -9.78 -22.23
N TYR A 23 2.85 -8.69 -22.86
CA TYR A 23 2.57 -8.65 -24.29
C TYR A 23 3.54 -7.70 -25.00
N PRO A 24 4.04 -8.06 -26.20
CA PRO A 24 4.91 -7.19 -26.97
C PRO A 24 4.24 -5.83 -27.30
N ASN A 25 4.95 -4.73 -27.04
CA ASN A 25 4.46 -3.35 -27.22
C ASN A 25 3.83 -3.08 -28.59
N GLY A 26 4.28 -3.78 -29.64
CA GLY A 26 3.75 -3.65 -31.00
C GLY A 26 2.37 -4.26 -31.23
N MET A 27 1.71 -4.82 -30.20
CA MET A 27 0.39 -5.45 -30.30
C MET A 27 -0.78 -4.50 -30.04
N PHE A 28 -0.58 -3.43 -29.28
CA PHE A 28 -1.68 -2.63 -28.74
C PHE A 28 -2.03 -1.38 -29.54
N GLY A 29 -1.25 -1.08 -30.59
CA GLY A 29 -1.34 0.20 -31.29
C GLY A 29 -1.06 1.38 -30.34
N ASP A 30 -1.66 2.53 -30.63
CA ASP A 30 -1.53 3.72 -29.80
C ASP A 30 -2.53 3.69 -28.62
N LEU A 31 -2.01 3.52 -27.40
CA LEU A 31 -2.81 3.62 -26.18
C LEU A 31 -2.81 5.06 -25.65
N LYS A 32 -4.00 5.64 -25.49
CA LYS A 32 -4.18 6.94 -24.83
C LYS A 32 -4.81 6.74 -23.45
N ILE A 33 -4.03 7.01 -22.41
CA ILE A 33 -4.48 6.93 -21.02
C ILE A 33 -4.74 8.33 -20.49
N LYS A 34 -5.91 8.54 -19.90
CA LYS A 34 -6.25 9.76 -19.17
C LYS A 34 -6.44 9.40 -17.70
N PHE A 35 -5.55 9.89 -16.84
CA PHE A 35 -5.68 9.74 -15.40
C PHE A 35 -5.84 11.11 -14.73
N LYS A 36 -6.35 11.09 -13.50
CA LYS A 36 -6.45 12.27 -12.64
C LYS A 36 -5.76 11.95 -11.33
N ILE A 37 -4.81 12.79 -10.94
CA ILE A 37 -4.12 12.65 -9.67
C ILE A 37 -4.97 13.29 -8.57
N ASN A 38 -5.08 12.58 -7.45
CA ASN A 38 -5.65 13.14 -6.24
C ASN A 38 -4.50 13.74 -5.41
N PRO A 39 -4.38 15.06 -5.26
CA PRO A 39 -3.26 15.66 -4.52
C PRO A 39 -3.27 15.29 -3.02
N ASN A 40 -4.40 14.82 -2.50
CA ASN A 40 -4.49 14.34 -1.13
C ASN A 40 -3.79 12.98 -0.95
N THR A 41 -3.29 12.33 -2.00
CA THR A 41 -2.58 11.05 -1.90
C THR A 41 -1.08 11.16 -2.10
N PHE A 42 -0.51 12.35 -2.08
CA PHE A 42 0.93 12.43 -1.91
C PHE A 42 1.30 12.01 -0.49
N VAL A 43 2.45 11.37 -0.36
CA VAL A 43 3.03 10.99 0.93
C VAL A 43 4.27 11.80 1.16
N PHE A 44 4.48 12.25 2.39
CA PHE A 44 5.74 12.82 2.82
C PHE A 44 6.28 12.02 4.00
N CYS A 45 7.60 12.02 4.15
CA CYS A 45 8.29 11.46 5.31
C CYS A 45 9.50 12.34 5.58
N GLN A 46 9.78 12.63 6.85
CA GLN A 46 11.03 13.31 7.18
C GLN A 46 12.20 12.36 6.93
N VAL A 47 13.04 12.73 5.98
CA VAL A 47 14.29 12.06 5.72
C VAL A 47 15.29 12.46 6.81
N ASN A 48 15.77 11.48 7.58
CA ASN A 48 16.89 11.72 8.49
C ASN A 48 18.15 11.94 7.63
N GLN A 49 18.56 13.20 7.52
CA GLN A 49 19.69 13.60 6.69
C GLN A 49 20.96 12.81 7.04
N ILE A 50 21.22 12.56 8.33
CA ILE A 50 22.39 11.79 8.78
C ILE A 50 22.33 10.33 8.29
N ILE A 51 21.17 9.68 8.36
CA ILE A 51 21.01 8.30 7.88
C ILE A 51 21.10 8.24 6.36
N SER A 52 20.50 9.18 5.64
CA SER A 52 20.56 9.22 4.18
C SER A 52 21.96 9.50 3.67
N ILE A 53 22.67 10.41 4.34
CA ILE A 53 24.07 10.72 4.05
C ILE A 53 24.96 9.52 4.42
N ALA A 54 24.73 8.85 5.56
CA ALA A 54 25.45 7.62 5.91
C ALA A 54 25.19 6.49 4.89
N LYS A 55 23.94 6.31 4.42
CA LYS A 55 23.60 5.37 3.35
C LYS A 55 24.32 5.73 2.04
N TYR A 56 24.30 7.00 1.64
CA TYR A 56 25.03 7.48 0.47
C TYR A 56 26.53 7.19 0.57
N TYR A 57 27.16 7.46 1.72
CA TYR A 57 28.58 7.14 1.95
C TYR A 57 28.85 5.63 1.95
N THR A 58 27.90 4.83 2.43
CA THR A 58 28.00 3.36 2.43
C THR A 58 27.89 2.79 1.03
N MET A 59 26.98 3.32 0.21
CA MET A 59 26.76 2.87 -1.17
C MET A 59 27.87 3.31 -2.12
N ASN A 60 28.48 4.47 -1.88
CA ASN A 60 29.55 5.03 -2.72
C ASN A 60 30.94 4.89 -2.06
N LYS A 61 31.08 3.95 -1.12
CA LYS A 61 32.27 3.78 -0.28
C LYS A 61 33.56 3.71 -1.11
N ASP A 62 33.55 2.99 -2.22
CA ASP A 62 34.74 2.82 -3.07
C ASP A 62 35.13 4.11 -3.80
N GLU A 63 34.15 4.90 -4.25
CA GLU A 63 34.36 6.19 -4.89
C GLU A 63 34.89 7.23 -3.87
N LEU A 64 34.43 7.15 -2.62
CA LEU A 64 34.84 8.04 -1.54
C LEU A 64 36.20 7.70 -0.93
N LEU A 65 36.56 6.42 -0.84
CA LEU A 65 37.91 5.99 -0.45
C LEU A 65 38.97 6.40 -1.48
N SER A 66 38.57 6.59 -2.74
CA SER A 66 39.44 7.17 -3.78
C SER A 66 39.58 8.70 -3.66
N SER A 67 38.70 9.34 -2.89
CA SER A 67 38.68 10.79 -2.68
C SER A 67 39.51 11.13 -1.43
N GLY A 68 40.64 11.84 -1.61
CA GLY A 68 41.69 11.98 -0.61
C GLY A 68 41.28 12.44 0.81
N GLN A 69 42.20 12.28 1.77
CA GLN A 69 42.00 12.40 3.23
C GLN A 69 41.21 13.64 3.72
N GLN A 70 41.32 14.78 3.03
CA GLN A 70 40.60 16.00 3.40
C GLN A 70 39.08 15.85 3.33
N LYS A 71 38.55 15.21 2.27
CA LYS A 71 37.11 14.97 2.12
C LYS A 71 36.58 14.07 3.24
N GLN A 72 37.38 13.12 3.71
CA GLN A 72 37.00 12.22 4.80
C GLN A 72 36.93 12.94 6.16
N MET A 73 37.84 13.90 6.41
CA MET A 73 37.79 14.75 7.61
C MET A 73 36.60 15.71 7.59
N ASP A 74 36.27 16.28 6.43
CA ASP A 74 35.11 17.17 6.28
C ASP A 74 33.78 16.43 6.53
N ILE A 75 33.70 15.15 6.14
CA ILE A 75 32.55 14.26 6.41
C ILE A 75 32.41 13.98 7.91
N ASP A 76 33.51 13.64 8.58
CA ASP A 76 33.52 13.39 10.02
C ASP A 76 33.16 14.65 10.82
N LEU A 77 33.65 15.82 10.38
CA LEU A 77 33.33 17.11 10.97
C LEU A 77 31.86 17.48 10.75
N PHE A 78 31.29 17.16 9.58
CA PHE A 78 29.88 17.34 9.28
C PHE A 78 29.00 16.58 10.28
N PHE A 79 29.25 15.28 10.52
CA PHE A 79 28.45 14.49 11.47
C PHE A 79 28.56 14.97 12.92
N ARG A 80 29.68 15.58 13.31
CA ARG A 80 29.89 16.13 14.68
C ARG A 80 29.18 17.46 14.92
N ASN A 81 28.97 18.26 13.88
CA ASN A 81 28.44 19.62 14.00
C ASN A 81 26.94 19.75 13.72
N GLN A 82 26.23 18.67 13.38
CA GLN A 82 24.79 18.74 13.09
C GLN A 82 23.95 18.91 14.36
N SER A 83 23.08 19.92 14.35
CA SER A 83 22.02 20.11 15.34
C SER A 83 20.78 19.28 14.96
N PHE A 84 20.37 18.37 15.85
CA PHE A 84 19.22 17.48 15.64
C PHE A 84 17.86 18.19 15.86
N THR A 85 17.48 19.12 14.98
CA THR A 85 16.10 19.62 14.95
C THR A 85 15.26 18.69 14.07
N PHE A 86 14.87 17.53 14.59
CA PHE A 86 13.80 16.75 13.97
C PHE A 86 12.52 17.57 14.09
N GLN A 87 11.86 17.87 12.96
CA GLN A 87 10.61 18.62 12.97
C GLN A 87 9.42 17.67 12.96
N TYR A 88 9.56 16.46 12.45
CA TYR A 88 8.51 15.46 12.32
C TYR A 88 9.03 14.08 12.71
N THR A 89 8.12 13.20 13.11
CA THR A 89 8.44 11.79 13.31
C THR A 89 8.84 11.14 11.97
N LYS A 90 9.75 10.16 12.01
CA LYS A 90 10.19 9.39 10.83
C LYS A 90 9.12 8.39 10.43
N GLN A 91 8.00 8.90 9.93
CA GLN A 91 6.85 8.13 9.49
C GLN A 91 6.35 8.69 8.16
N PHE A 92 6.01 7.79 7.24
CA PHE A 92 5.31 8.18 6.03
C PHE A 92 3.88 8.60 6.37
N THR A 93 3.56 9.85 6.08
CA THR A 93 2.24 10.42 6.33
C THR A 93 1.67 10.92 5.02
N GLN A 94 0.44 10.51 4.73
CA GLN A 94 -0.28 11.03 3.59
C GLN A 94 -0.63 12.51 3.81
N LEU A 95 -0.49 13.33 2.79
CA LEU A 95 -0.90 14.72 2.84
C LEU A 95 -2.39 14.83 3.16
N GLY A 96 -2.72 15.85 3.95
CA GLY A 96 -4.04 15.99 4.51
C GLY A 96 -4.26 15.12 5.76
N CYS A 97 -3.47 14.09 6.06
CA CYS A 97 -3.56 13.40 7.36
C CYS A 97 -2.84 14.18 8.47
N THR A 98 -3.20 13.88 9.72
CA THR A 98 -2.50 14.41 10.90
C THR A 98 -1.09 13.83 10.98
N ALA A 99 -0.09 14.68 11.24
CA ALA A 99 1.30 14.33 11.46
C ALA A 99 1.81 14.89 12.80
N ASP A 100 2.75 14.19 13.41
CA ASP A 100 3.41 14.61 14.66
C ASP A 100 4.57 15.56 14.35
N LEU A 101 4.43 16.83 14.75
CA LEU A 101 5.47 17.84 14.72
C LEU A 101 6.21 17.85 16.07
N ILE A 102 7.50 17.55 16.07
CA ILE A 102 8.36 17.62 17.26
C ILE A 102 8.75 19.09 17.48
N LEU A 103 8.25 19.69 18.56
CA LEU A 103 8.53 21.06 18.96
C LEU A 103 9.82 21.17 19.78
N SER A 104 10.06 20.20 20.66
CA SER A 104 11.19 20.20 21.59
C SER A 104 11.53 18.76 22.02
N ILE A 105 12.78 18.52 22.45
CA ILE A 105 13.21 17.26 23.06
C ILE A 105 13.86 17.61 24.41
N ARG A 106 13.32 17.06 25.50
CA ARG A 106 13.87 17.22 26.86
C ARG A 106 14.26 15.88 27.46
N THR A 107 15.20 15.90 28.41
CA THR A 107 15.56 14.69 29.17
C THR A 107 14.86 14.68 30.52
N GLU A 108 14.05 13.66 30.79
CA GLU A 108 13.45 13.42 32.11
C GLU A 108 14.19 12.27 32.81
N GLN A 109 14.56 12.46 34.07
CA GLN A 109 15.26 11.45 34.87
C GLN A 109 14.22 10.54 35.54
N LEU A 110 14.27 9.24 35.25
CA LEU A 110 13.29 8.27 35.77
C LEU A 110 13.69 7.62 37.09
N THR A 111 14.99 7.52 37.36
CA THR A 111 15.50 6.89 38.57
C THR A 111 16.82 7.53 39.04
N PRO A 112 17.21 7.35 40.32
CA PRO A 112 18.52 7.75 40.84
C PRO A 112 19.71 7.09 40.09
N SER A 113 19.47 5.99 39.38
CA SER A 113 20.45 5.19 38.63
C SER A 113 20.90 5.76 37.28
N ARG A 114 20.75 7.07 37.05
CA ARG A 114 21.21 7.83 35.85
C ARG A 114 20.57 7.47 34.50
N LEU A 115 19.52 6.65 34.44
CA LEU A 115 18.73 6.49 33.20
C LEU A 115 17.92 7.77 32.92
N LYS A 116 18.17 8.37 31.77
CA LYS A 116 17.45 9.54 31.24
C LYS A 116 16.56 9.09 30.09
N ASN A 117 15.26 9.35 30.16
CA ASN A 117 14.38 9.23 29.00
C ASN A 117 14.40 10.54 28.22
N LEU A 118 14.37 10.42 26.89
CA LEU A 118 14.09 11.55 26.01
C LEU A 118 12.57 11.67 25.85
N VAL A 119 12.03 12.82 26.21
CA VAL A 119 10.62 13.18 26.06
C VAL A 119 10.53 14.23 24.97
N CYS A 120 9.71 13.96 23.95
CA CYS A 120 9.46 14.90 22.87
C CYS A 120 8.16 15.65 23.17
N ASP A 121 8.18 16.98 23.04
CA ASP A 121 6.97 17.78 22.95
C ASP A 121 6.45 17.70 21.51
N ILE A 122 5.23 17.17 21.34
CA ILE A 122 4.64 16.92 20.03
C ILE A 122 3.40 17.82 19.85
N ALA A 123 3.33 18.49 18.71
CA ALA A 123 2.13 19.15 18.21
C ALA A 123 1.56 18.39 17.01
N LEU A 124 0.24 18.26 16.96
CA LEU A 124 -0.44 17.69 15.81
C LEU A 124 -0.61 18.75 14.71
N VAL A 125 -0.15 18.45 13.51
CA VAL A 125 -0.30 19.34 12.35
C VAL A 125 -0.85 18.60 11.14
N THR A 126 -1.39 19.33 10.18
CA THR A 126 -1.80 18.78 8.88
C THR A 126 -1.00 19.45 7.79
N VAL A 127 -0.26 18.66 7.00
CA VAL A 127 0.50 19.15 5.86
C VAL A 127 -0.34 19.00 4.60
N SER A 128 -0.45 20.07 3.80
CA SER A 128 -1.19 20.05 2.54
C SER A 128 -0.45 20.80 1.45
N ILE A 129 -0.65 20.38 0.20
CA ILE A 129 -0.17 21.10 -0.98
C ILE A 129 -1.34 21.92 -1.53
N LYS A 130 -1.20 23.24 -1.52
CA LYS A 130 -2.21 24.16 -2.08
C LYS A 130 -2.23 24.17 -3.60
N ASN A 131 -1.04 24.14 -4.21
CA ASN A 131 -0.86 24.21 -5.66
C ASN A 131 0.33 23.34 -6.08
N TYR A 132 0.16 22.59 -7.15
CA TYR A 132 1.21 21.81 -7.77
C TYR A 132 1.19 21.94 -9.30
N VAL A 133 2.31 21.60 -9.93
CA VAL A 133 2.46 21.55 -11.38
C VAL A 133 3.19 20.26 -11.73
N GLU A 134 2.53 19.42 -12.51
CA GLU A 134 3.13 18.24 -13.12
C GLU A 134 3.98 18.72 -14.30
N THR A 135 5.29 18.50 -14.24
CA THR A 135 6.19 18.99 -15.31
C THR A 135 6.41 17.97 -16.41
N GLU A 136 6.29 16.69 -16.08
CA GLU A 136 6.56 15.56 -16.99
C GLU A 136 5.90 14.30 -16.44
N VAL A 137 5.40 13.46 -17.34
CA VAL A 137 4.89 12.12 -17.03
C VAL A 137 5.58 11.12 -17.93
N THR A 138 6.26 10.15 -17.33
CA THR A 138 6.89 9.03 -18.03
C THR A 138 6.21 7.73 -17.63
N ALA A 139 6.00 6.82 -18.58
CA ALA A 139 5.59 5.46 -18.31
C ALA A 139 6.47 4.53 -19.12
N ASN A 140 7.06 3.53 -18.46
CA ASN A 140 7.94 2.57 -19.11
C ASN A 140 7.23 1.22 -19.20
N MET A 141 7.16 0.67 -20.41
CA MET A 141 6.70 -0.70 -20.66
C MET A 141 7.91 -1.50 -21.14
N ALA A 142 8.49 -2.31 -20.24
CA ALA A 142 9.56 -3.20 -20.60
C ALA A 142 9.00 -4.32 -21.48
N GLY A 143 9.47 -4.40 -22.72
CA GLY A 143 9.14 -5.51 -23.62
C GLY A 143 10.22 -6.59 -23.57
N TYR A 144 9.88 -7.77 -24.06
CA TYR A 144 10.86 -8.83 -24.26
C TYR A 144 11.87 -8.44 -25.36
N LYS A 145 13.12 -8.87 -25.20
CA LYS A 145 14.16 -8.76 -26.23
C LYS A 145 13.89 -9.78 -27.36
N ALA A 146 12.82 -9.57 -28.11
CA ALA A 146 12.40 -10.42 -29.23
C ALA A 146 13.13 -10.02 -30.52
N THR A 147 13.39 -10.99 -31.40
CA THR A 147 13.90 -10.71 -32.75
C THR A 147 12.82 -10.09 -33.62
N ASN A 148 13.20 -9.33 -34.65
CA ASN A 148 12.24 -8.75 -35.61
C ASN A 148 11.33 -9.82 -36.24
N ALA A 149 11.87 -11.01 -36.55
CA ALA A 149 11.10 -12.12 -37.10
C ALA A 149 10.01 -12.61 -36.11
N CYS A 150 10.33 -12.67 -34.82
CA CYS A 150 9.36 -13.00 -33.77
C CYS A 150 8.27 -11.94 -33.68
N LEU A 151 8.65 -10.65 -33.62
CA LEU A 151 7.68 -9.55 -33.56
C LEU A 151 6.72 -9.51 -34.76
N VAL A 152 7.22 -9.77 -35.97
CA VAL A 152 6.37 -9.87 -37.18
C VAL A 152 5.42 -11.06 -37.09
N SER A 153 5.89 -12.21 -36.61
CA SER A 153 5.06 -13.41 -36.44
C SER A 153 3.97 -13.21 -35.40
N VAL A 154 4.31 -12.60 -34.26
CA VAL A 154 3.35 -12.22 -33.21
C VAL A 154 2.31 -11.25 -33.76
N ARG A 155 2.74 -10.17 -34.44
CA ARG A 155 1.79 -9.24 -35.09
C ARG A 155 0.87 -9.96 -36.05
N LYS A 156 1.37 -10.91 -36.85
CA LYS A 156 0.54 -11.68 -37.78
C LYS A 156 -0.54 -12.47 -37.04
N ILE A 157 -0.20 -13.15 -35.95
CA ILE A 157 -1.15 -13.92 -35.12
C ILE A 157 -2.29 -13.02 -34.64
N PHE A 158 -1.95 -11.86 -34.09
CA PHE A 158 -2.93 -10.94 -33.48
C PHE A 158 -3.58 -9.96 -34.46
N SER A 159 -3.07 -9.85 -35.69
CA SER A 159 -3.69 -9.05 -36.76
C SER A 159 -4.94 -9.68 -37.35
N THR A 160 -5.15 -10.99 -37.13
CA THR A 160 -6.27 -11.74 -37.68
C THR A 160 -7.25 -12.24 -36.64
N GLY A 161 -6.78 -12.45 -35.40
CA GLY A 161 -7.59 -12.98 -34.29
C GLY A 161 -7.79 -11.95 -33.20
N ALA A 162 -9.01 -11.86 -32.68
CA ALA A 162 -9.25 -11.12 -31.45
C ALA A 162 -8.52 -11.81 -30.29
N PHE A 163 -8.04 -11.02 -29.33
CA PHE A 163 -7.33 -11.54 -28.17
C PHE A 163 -7.72 -10.83 -26.89
N VAL A 164 -7.43 -11.51 -25.78
CA VAL A 164 -7.79 -11.08 -24.43
C VAL A 164 -6.50 -10.76 -23.68
N VAL A 165 -6.50 -9.63 -22.98
CA VAL A 165 -5.46 -9.29 -21.99
C VAL A 165 -6.09 -9.27 -20.61
N PRO A 166 -5.69 -10.15 -19.68
CA PRO A 166 -6.21 -10.13 -18.32
C PRO A 166 -5.89 -8.81 -17.61
N ALA A 167 -6.73 -8.47 -16.65
CA ALA A 167 -6.61 -7.28 -15.82
C ALA A 167 -7.34 -7.54 -14.50
N GLN A 168 -7.19 -6.63 -13.55
CA GLN A 168 -7.91 -6.68 -12.28
C GLN A 168 -8.62 -5.37 -11.98
N ARG A 169 -9.75 -5.48 -11.29
CA ARG A 169 -10.55 -4.36 -10.83
C ARG A 169 -10.84 -4.50 -9.34
N VAL A 170 -10.91 -3.35 -8.68
CA VAL A 170 -11.20 -3.26 -7.25
C VAL A 170 -12.47 -2.48 -7.02
N GLU A 171 -13.31 -3.00 -6.14
CA GLU A 171 -14.43 -2.26 -5.57
C GLU A 171 -14.22 -2.07 -4.07
N ILE A 172 -14.56 -0.89 -3.56
CA ILE A 172 -14.24 -0.47 -2.20
C ILE A 172 -15.54 -0.36 -1.39
N TRP A 173 -15.54 -1.00 -0.23
CA TRP A 173 -16.66 -1.18 0.67
C TRP A 173 -16.23 -0.86 2.10
N PRO A 174 -16.41 0.38 2.58
CA PRO A 174 -16.11 0.73 3.95
C PRO A 174 -17.12 0.07 4.90
N PHE A 175 -16.63 -0.58 5.94
CA PHE A 175 -17.51 -1.12 6.98
C PHE A 175 -18.24 0.03 7.71
N PRO A 176 -19.47 -0.20 8.23
CA PRO A 176 -20.22 0.86 8.90
C PRO A 176 -19.67 1.24 10.28
N THR A 177 -18.93 0.34 10.95
CA THR A 177 -18.55 0.50 12.35
C THR A 177 -17.03 0.52 12.53
N SER A 178 -16.53 1.52 13.27
CA SER A 178 -15.13 1.61 13.72
C SER A 178 -14.77 0.59 14.80
N ALA A 179 -13.48 0.46 15.11
CA ALA A 179 -13.04 -0.34 16.25
C ALA A 179 -13.62 0.17 17.57
N THR A 180 -13.84 -0.76 18.49
CA THR A 180 -14.16 -0.51 19.90
C THR A 180 -13.00 -0.99 20.79
N LEU A 181 -13.07 -0.72 22.09
CA LEU A 181 -12.07 -1.18 23.08
C LEU A 181 -11.87 -2.70 23.09
N ILE A 182 -12.89 -3.47 22.70
CA ILE A 182 -12.87 -4.94 22.69
C ILE A 182 -12.45 -5.47 21.30
N GLY A 183 -12.41 -4.60 20.29
CA GLY A 183 -12.06 -4.96 18.93
C GLY A 183 -13.06 -4.46 17.89
N ILE A 184 -12.91 -5.02 16.68
CA ILE A 184 -13.77 -4.79 15.53
C ILE A 184 -14.77 -5.95 15.46
N ARG A 185 -16.05 -5.62 15.37
CA ARG A 185 -17.11 -6.52 14.92
C ARG A 185 -18.06 -5.70 14.06
N SER A 186 -17.96 -5.84 12.75
CA SER A 186 -18.77 -5.08 11.79
C SER A 186 -19.23 -5.99 10.68
N SER A 187 -20.42 -5.73 10.15
CA SER A 187 -20.96 -6.41 8.98
C SER A 187 -21.41 -5.40 7.93
N GLN A 188 -21.39 -5.81 6.67
CA GLN A 188 -21.93 -5.03 5.56
C GLN A 188 -22.56 -5.97 4.54
N PHE A 189 -23.66 -5.53 3.93
CA PHE A 189 -24.34 -6.26 2.87
C PHE A 189 -23.82 -5.79 1.52
N ILE A 190 -23.15 -6.69 0.78
CA ILE A 190 -22.47 -6.39 -0.47
C ILE A 190 -22.92 -7.42 -1.52
N PRO A 191 -23.23 -7.02 -2.76
CA PRO A 191 -23.42 -7.98 -3.85
C PRO A 191 -22.06 -8.55 -4.24
N LEU A 192 -21.82 -9.82 -3.93
CA LEU A 192 -20.58 -10.52 -4.28
C LEU A 192 -20.78 -11.28 -5.59
N SER A 193 -19.89 -11.08 -6.56
CA SER A 193 -19.96 -11.74 -7.86
C SER A 193 -18.59 -11.64 -8.53
N HIS A 194 -18.03 -12.77 -8.97
CA HIS A 194 -16.70 -12.86 -9.58
C HIS A 194 -15.57 -12.29 -8.70
N VAL A 195 -15.66 -12.53 -7.39
CA VAL A 195 -14.66 -12.05 -6.43
C VAL A 195 -13.55 -13.07 -6.29
N THR A 196 -12.32 -12.67 -6.61
CA THR A 196 -11.14 -13.55 -6.53
C THR A 196 -10.49 -13.49 -5.15
N ASP A 197 -10.45 -12.29 -4.58
CA ASP A 197 -9.77 -11.98 -3.34
C ASP A 197 -10.51 -10.87 -2.57
N PHE A 198 -10.41 -10.94 -1.25
CA PHE A 198 -10.72 -9.83 -0.36
C PHE A 198 -9.45 -9.17 0.13
N GLU A 199 -9.43 -7.85 0.13
CA GLU A 199 -8.37 -7.07 0.75
C GLU A 199 -8.92 -6.18 1.86
N LEU A 200 -8.23 -6.15 3.01
CA LEU A 200 -8.62 -5.33 4.15
C LEU A 200 -7.59 -4.24 4.42
N LEU A 201 -8.09 -3.01 4.53
CA LEU A 201 -7.31 -1.82 4.82
C LEU A 201 -7.74 -1.22 6.16
N PHE A 202 -6.75 -0.72 6.90
CA PHE A 202 -6.89 -0.23 8.28
C PHE A 202 -6.44 1.23 8.37
N PRO A 203 -7.28 2.19 7.93
CA PRO A 203 -6.93 3.60 7.98
C PRO A 203 -6.82 4.10 9.43
N LYS A 204 -5.93 5.07 9.66
CA LYS A 204 -5.80 5.82 10.92
C LYS A 204 -6.44 7.21 10.87
N ASP A 205 -6.74 7.71 9.68
CA ASP A 205 -7.42 8.97 9.43
C ASP A 205 -8.48 8.74 8.36
N ALA A 206 -9.63 9.39 8.45
CA ALA A 206 -10.71 9.24 7.47
C ALA A 206 -10.29 9.69 6.06
N ARG A 207 -9.23 10.50 5.96
CA ARG A 207 -8.64 10.95 4.70
C ARG A 207 -7.56 10.00 4.17
N CYS A 208 -7.14 9.00 4.95
CA CYS A 208 -6.09 8.08 4.55
C CYS A 208 -6.59 7.10 3.49
N THR A 209 -5.81 6.96 2.41
CA THR A 209 -6.14 6.14 1.25
C THR A 209 -4.97 5.27 0.78
N ILE A 210 -3.73 5.52 1.25
CA ILE A 210 -2.54 4.80 0.76
C ILE A 210 -1.51 4.44 1.85
N CYS A 211 -1.64 4.94 3.07
CA CYS A 211 -0.70 4.66 4.16
C CYS A 211 -1.40 3.84 5.25
N PHE A 212 -1.27 2.52 5.15
CA PHE A 212 -1.96 1.57 6.02
C PHE A 212 -0.97 0.75 6.81
N GLU A 213 -1.26 0.52 8.07
CA GLU A 213 -0.36 -0.17 8.99
C GLU A 213 -1.03 -1.41 9.56
N ASN A 214 -0.22 -2.35 10.02
CA ASN A 214 -0.72 -3.53 10.72
C ASN A 214 -1.54 -3.10 11.95
N PRO A 215 -2.82 -3.51 12.06
CA PRO A 215 -3.68 -3.14 13.18
C PRO A 215 -3.34 -3.91 14.47
N CYS A 216 -2.40 -4.86 14.44
CA CYS A 216 -1.97 -5.71 15.56
C CYS A 216 -3.16 -6.37 16.28
N GLN A 217 -3.91 -7.18 15.54
CA GLN A 217 -5.12 -7.84 15.99
C GLN A 217 -4.94 -9.35 16.17
N GLN A 218 -5.65 -9.90 17.14
CA GLN A 218 -5.82 -11.33 17.36
C GLN A 218 -7.21 -11.79 16.92
N ASN A 219 -7.34 -13.09 16.65
CA ASN A 219 -8.58 -13.71 16.18
C ASN A 219 -9.19 -13.00 14.96
N MET A 220 -8.33 -12.58 14.04
CA MET A 220 -8.69 -11.92 12.79
C MET A 220 -9.36 -12.93 11.87
N GLN A 221 -10.62 -12.67 11.50
CA GLN A 221 -11.33 -13.45 10.50
C GLN A 221 -12.37 -12.59 9.77
N GLN A 222 -12.71 -13.01 8.55
CA GLN A 222 -13.83 -12.52 7.77
C GLN A 222 -14.78 -13.68 7.46
N THR A 223 -16.08 -13.47 7.57
CA THR A 223 -17.09 -14.49 7.32
C THR A 223 -18.08 -14.00 6.27
N THR A 224 -18.35 -14.80 5.25
CA THR A 224 -19.39 -14.53 4.25
C THR A 224 -19.97 -15.83 3.73
N CYS A 225 -21.27 -15.86 3.43
CA CYS A 225 -21.95 -17.04 2.89
C CYS A 225 -21.70 -18.34 3.70
N GLY A 226 -21.56 -18.24 5.02
CA GLY A 226 -21.28 -19.38 5.90
C GLY A 226 -19.85 -19.91 5.83
N ARG A 227 -18.93 -19.21 5.15
CA ARG A 227 -17.51 -19.53 5.06
C ARG A 227 -16.64 -18.50 5.74
N ASN A 228 -15.49 -18.94 6.21
CA ASN A 228 -14.51 -18.12 6.91
C ASN A 228 -13.25 -17.92 6.08
N PHE A 229 -12.68 -16.73 6.14
CA PHE A 229 -11.44 -16.34 5.48
C PHE A 229 -10.56 -15.60 6.49
N PRO A 230 -9.39 -16.14 6.86
CA PRO A 230 -8.99 -17.56 6.72
C PRO A 230 -9.93 -18.54 7.45
N ASP A 231 -9.81 -19.86 7.18
CA ASP A 231 -10.60 -20.92 7.83
C ASP A 231 -10.53 -20.88 9.37
N MET A 232 -9.32 -20.65 9.90
CA MET A 232 -9.06 -20.50 11.34
C MET A 232 -8.73 -19.05 11.67
N PRO A 233 -9.26 -18.49 12.78
CA PRO A 233 -8.88 -17.15 13.23
C PRO A 233 -7.37 -17.03 13.43
N MET A 234 -6.77 -15.93 12.97
CA MET A 234 -5.32 -15.72 13.05
C MET A 234 -4.94 -14.41 13.73
N ASN A 235 -3.72 -14.34 14.26
CA ASN A 235 -3.16 -13.09 14.78
C ASN A 235 -2.27 -12.43 13.73
N THR A 236 -2.40 -11.12 13.56
CA THR A 236 -1.68 -10.39 12.49
C THR A 236 -0.18 -10.21 12.74
N THR A 237 0.34 -10.72 13.86
CA THR A 237 1.76 -10.69 14.23
C THR A 237 2.39 -12.08 14.26
N ASP A 238 1.64 -13.14 13.99
CA ASP A 238 2.11 -14.51 14.11
C ASP A 238 2.63 -15.05 12.77
N GLN A 239 3.54 -16.02 12.84
CA GLN A 239 4.20 -16.60 11.66
C GLN A 239 3.21 -17.18 10.64
N GLN A 240 2.12 -17.80 11.10
CA GLN A 240 1.09 -18.35 10.20
C GLN A 240 0.44 -17.26 9.33
N PHE A 241 0.20 -16.08 9.92
CA PHE A 241 -0.33 -14.95 9.20
C PHE A 241 0.67 -14.42 8.16
N PHE A 242 1.96 -14.33 8.51
CA PHE A 242 2.99 -13.92 7.54
C PHE A 242 3.07 -14.88 6.37
N GLN A 243 3.04 -16.20 6.63
CA GLN A 243 3.00 -17.19 5.57
C GLN A 243 1.77 -17.04 4.67
N LEU A 244 0.59 -16.80 5.27
CA LEU A 244 -0.62 -16.55 4.51
C LEU A 244 -0.46 -15.34 3.58
N GLN A 245 0.06 -14.21 4.10
CA GLN A 245 0.22 -12.99 3.31
C GLN A 245 1.28 -13.12 2.22
N LEU A 246 2.38 -13.84 2.47
CA LEU A 246 3.39 -14.13 1.45
C LEU A 246 2.84 -15.03 0.34
N ASN A 247 2.04 -16.04 0.70
CA ASN A 247 1.38 -16.93 -0.26
C ASN A 247 0.25 -16.25 -1.03
N ALA A 248 -0.42 -15.28 -0.40
CA ALA A 248 -1.50 -14.54 -1.02
C ALA A 248 -1.03 -13.83 -2.28
N SER A 249 0.25 -13.40 -2.30
CA SER A 249 0.86 -12.48 -3.27
C SER A 249 0.07 -11.18 -3.37
N ASN A 250 0.75 -10.03 -3.39
CA ASN A 250 0.02 -8.76 -3.52
C ASN A 250 -0.78 -8.73 -4.84
N SER A 251 -1.85 -7.93 -4.91
CA SER A 251 -2.68 -7.78 -6.12
C SER A 251 -1.91 -7.43 -7.41
N ASN A 252 -0.63 -7.07 -7.34
CA ASN A 252 0.13 -6.52 -8.47
C ASN A 252 0.91 -7.56 -9.28
N LEU A 253 0.61 -8.85 -9.11
CA LEU A 253 1.19 -9.97 -9.88
C LEU A 253 2.74 -10.05 -9.88
N LEU A 254 3.42 -9.15 -9.17
CA LEU A 254 4.86 -9.13 -8.98
C LEU A 254 5.24 -10.26 -8.01
N PHE A 255 6.17 -11.11 -8.45
CA PHE A 255 6.66 -12.26 -7.69
C PHE A 255 7.55 -11.88 -6.48
N GLU A 256 7.70 -10.60 -6.17
CA GLU A 256 8.60 -10.10 -5.12
C GLU A 256 7.86 -9.13 -4.19
N ALA A 257 7.94 -9.42 -2.89
CA ALA A 257 7.48 -8.49 -1.86
C ALA A 257 8.44 -7.30 -1.78
N THR A 258 7.90 -6.08 -1.72
CA THR A 258 8.73 -4.90 -1.42
C THR A 258 9.25 -4.97 0.00
N ASP A 259 10.48 -4.49 0.26
CA ASP A 259 11.06 -4.38 1.61
C ASP A 259 10.07 -3.79 2.63
N GLU A 260 9.32 -2.75 2.24
CA GLU A 260 8.35 -2.08 3.10
C GLU A 260 7.18 -2.99 3.49
N PHE A 261 6.75 -3.88 2.60
CA PHE A 261 5.68 -4.83 2.85
C PHE A 261 6.14 -5.92 3.82
N GLU A 262 7.33 -6.49 3.60
CA GLU A 262 7.89 -7.50 4.52
C GLU A 262 8.11 -6.93 5.93
N VAL A 263 8.61 -5.70 6.01
CA VAL A 263 8.83 -5.00 7.28
C VAL A 263 7.50 -4.68 7.96
N ALA A 264 6.48 -4.27 7.20
CA ALA A 264 5.13 -4.02 7.72
C ALA A 264 4.45 -5.27 8.28
N LEU A 265 4.77 -6.45 7.75
CA LEU A 265 4.32 -7.73 8.29
C LEU A 265 5.08 -8.06 9.59
N THR A 266 6.41 -8.03 9.56
CA THR A 266 7.25 -8.65 10.61
C THR A 266 7.49 -7.78 11.84
N ILE A 267 7.44 -6.45 11.72
CA ILE A 267 7.72 -5.54 12.83
C ILE A 267 6.43 -5.19 13.58
N SER A 268 6.34 -5.63 14.84
CA SER A 268 5.24 -5.23 15.72
C SER A 268 5.25 -3.72 16.00
N ARG A 269 4.06 -3.13 16.12
CA ARG A 269 3.86 -1.71 16.46
C ARG A 269 3.83 -1.43 17.96
N ASN A 270 3.61 -2.46 18.75
CA ASN A 270 3.37 -2.35 20.18
C ASN A 270 3.85 -3.61 20.91
N THR A 271 4.07 -3.43 22.20
CA THR A 271 4.28 -4.50 23.17
C THR A 271 3.19 -4.39 24.23
N ALA A 272 3.16 -5.34 25.17
CA ALA A 272 2.26 -5.29 26.32
C ALA A 272 2.36 -3.98 27.13
N THR A 273 3.51 -3.30 27.09
CA THR A 273 3.80 -2.15 27.97
C THR A 273 3.88 -0.82 27.24
N ARG A 274 4.17 -0.78 25.93
CA ARG A 274 4.33 0.48 25.20
C ARG A 274 4.10 0.33 23.70
N ARG A 275 3.88 1.48 23.04
CA ARG A 275 4.01 1.58 21.58
C ARG A 275 5.47 1.77 21.18
N LEU A 276 5.82 1.24 20.02
CA LEU A 276 7.16 1.33 19.48
C LEU A 276 7.24 2.50 18.49
N ASN A 277 8.34 3.24 18.59
CA ASN A 277 8.72 4.22 17.58
C ASN A 277 9.23 3.46 16.36
N VAL A 278 8.71 3.81 15.19
CA VAL A 278 9.05 3.11 13.96
C VAL A 278 10.24 3.80 13.32
N HIS A 279 11.25 3.01 12.95
CA HIS A 279 12.46 3.50 12.29
C HIS A 279 12.52 3.14 10.79
N THR A 280 11.56 2.37 10.31
CA THR A 280 11.39 1.86 8.95
C THR A 280 10.03 2.27 8.39
N ASP A 281 9.75 1.93 7.13
CA ASP A 281 8.42 2.11 6.58
C ASP A 281 7.53 0.92 6.95
N LEU A 282 6.37 1.18 7.56
CA LEU A 282 5.36 0.15 7.88
C LEU A 282 4.03 0.40 7.20
N THR A 283 3.95 1.36 6.26
CA THR A 283 2.65 1.85 5.79
C THR A 283 2.15 1.19 4.50
N SER A 284 2.78 0.10 4.06
CA SER A 284 2.36 -0.70 2.90
C SER A 284 1.55 -1.93 3.31
N PHE A 285 0.96 -1.93 4.51
CA PHE A 285 0.25 -3.08 5.04
C PHE A 285 -1.18 -3.17 4.49
N MET A 286 -1.51 -4.31 3.92
CA MET A 286 -2.88 -4.73 3.59
C MET A 286 -3.03 -6.20 3.97
N ILE A 287 -4.25 -6.65 4.24
CA ILE A 287 -4.50 -8.08 4.46
C ILE A 287 -5.21 -8.64 3.23
N SER A 288 -4.51 -9.46 2.47
CA SER A 288 -5.07 -10.19 1.33
C SER A 288 -5.59 -11.55 1.78
N LEU A 289 -6.83 -11.85 1.44
CA LEU A 289 -7.54 -13.10 1.74
C LEU A 289 -8.00 -13.70 0.41
N GLN A 290 -7.28 -14.71 -0.06
CA GLN A 290 -7.60 -15.38 -1.31
C GLN A 290 -8.90 -16.17 -1.18
N CYS A 291 -9.89 -15.86 -2.03
CA CYS A 291 -11.18 -16.54 -2.02
C CYS A 291 -11.18 -17.78 -2.92
N GLU A 292 -10.52 -17.69 -4.08
CA GLU A 292 -10.52 -18.77 -5.05
C GLU A 292 -9.45 -19.84 -4.79
N ARG A 293 -8.25 -19.40 -4.38
CA ARG A 293 -7.04 -20.23 -4.34
C ARG A 293 -6.78 -20.92 -3.00
N ASN A 294 -7.37 -20.40 -1.92
CA ASN A 294 -7.12 -20.88 -0.56
C ASN A 294 -8.25 -21.78 -0.03
N SER A 295 -8.80 -22.64 -0.89
CA SER A 295 -9.71 -23.69 -0.44
C SER A 295 -8.89 -24.95 -0.20
N ASN A 296 -8.98 -25.52 1.01
CA ASN A 296 -8.38 -26.81 1.36
C ASN A 296 -9.06 -28.01 0.62
N GLY A 297 -9.27 -27.87 -0.70
CA GLY A 297 -9.86 -28.88 -1.59
C GLY A 297 -11.39 -28.98 -1.58
N THR A 298 -12.10 -28.13 -0.82
CA THR A 298 -13.52 -28.35 -0.49
C THR A 298 -14.52 -27.43 -1.17
N LEU A 299 -14.10 -26.40 -1.91
CA LEU A 299 -14.83 -25.59 -2.94
C LEU A 299 -14.24 -24.16 -2.98
N THR A 300 -13.97 -23.65 -4.18
CA THR A 300 -13.62 -22.24 -4.45
C THR A 300 -14.79 -21.30 -4.06
N PHE A 301 -14.51 -20.08 -3.57
CA PHE A 301 -15.53 -19.03 -3.39
C PHE A 301 -15.30 -17.91 -4.42
N ASP A 302 -16.31 -17.62 -5.23
CA ASP A 302 -16.31 -16.55 -6.24
C ASP A 302 -17.53 -15.62 -6.13
N GLY A 303 -18.47 -15.94 -5.23
CA GLY A 303 -19.73 -15.22 -5.06
C GLY A 303 -20.80 -15.50 -6.12
N LEU A 304 -20.57 -16.38 -7.11
CA LEU A 304 -21.54 -16.65 -8.18
C LEU A 304 -22.84 -17.28 -7.65
N ASP A 305 -22.73 -18.13 -6.63
CA ASP A 305 -23.87 -18.78 -5.98
C ASP A 305 -24.86 -17.78 -5.34
N THR A 306 -24.43 -16.54 -5.11
CA THR A 306 -25.29 -15.49 -4.55
C THR A 306 -26.27 -14.92 -5.57
N GLN A 307 -26.10 -15.20 -6.87
CA GLN A 307 -26.92 -14.66 -7.95
C GLN A 307 -27.01 -13.13 -7.95
N ASN A 308 -25.93 -12.44 -7.58
CA ASN A 308 -25.84 -10.99 -7.38
C ASN A 308 -26.77 -10.44 -6.28
N GLN A 309 -27.28 -11.29 -5.39
CA GLN A 309 -27.96 -10.83 -4.18
C GLN A 309 -26.94 -10.31 -3.17
N ASN A 310 -27.37 -9.36 -2.35
CA ASN A 310 -26.53 -8.85 -1.27
C ASN A 310 -26.33 -9.93 -0.21
N THR A 311 -25.07 -10.22 0.12
CA THR A 311 -24.71 -11.14 1.18
C THR A 311 -23.99 -10.40 2.30
N SER A 312 -24.14 -10.91 3.53
CA SER A 312 -23.44 -10.35 4.70
C SER A 312 -21.97 -10.73 4.64
N VAL A 313 -21.11 -9.72 4.63
CA VAL A 313 -19.68 -9.87 4.90
C VAL A 313 -19.42 -9.34 6.29
N GLU A 314 -18.97 -10.22 7.18
CA GLU A 314 -18.69 -9.92 8.57
C GLU A 314 -17.19 -9.91 8.82
N ARG A 315 -16.71 -8.95 9.62
CA ARG A 315 -15.30 -8.80 9.98
C ARG A 315 -15.18 -8.75 11.50
N CYS A 316 -14.35 -9.64 12.05
CA CYS A 316 -14.12 -9.74 13.49
C CYS A 316 -12.62 -9.79 13.87
N GLY A 317 -12.22 -9.07 14.91
CA GLY A 317 -10.86 -9.14 15.43
C GLY A 317 -10.70 -8.34 16.70
N ALA A 318 -9.93 -8.83 17.66
CA ALA A 318 -9.68 -8.17 18.93
C ALA A 318 -8.26 -7.56 18.94
N PRO A 319 -8.00 -6.49 19.70
CA PRO A 319 -6.64 -6.00 19.84
C PRO A 319 -5.78 -7.04 20.59
N ILE A 320 -4.52 -7.21 20.17
CA ILE A 320 -3.54 -8.04 20.90
C ILE A 320 -3.22 -7.39 22.25
N TYR A 321 -3.07 -6.07 22.28
CA TYR A 321 -2.84 -5.27 23.48
C TYR A 321 -3.91 -4.20 23.64
N GLN A 322 -4.47 -4.07 24.85
CA GLN A 322 -5.59 -3.18 25.16
C GLN A 322 -5.15 -1.88 25.84
N GLY A 323 -6.04 -0.88 25.86
CA GLY A 323 -5.79 0.40 26.51
C GLY A 323 -4.82 1.28 25.72
N VAL A 324 -3.89 1.93 26.40
CA VAL A 324 -2.96 2.90 25.77
C VAL A 324 -2.02 2.26 24.75
N THR A 325 -1.81 0.95 24.81
CA THR A 325 -0.96 0.20 23.87
C THR A 325 -1.69 -0.26 22.62
N ASP A 326 -3.03 -0.18 22.56
CA ASP A 326 -3.80 -0.50 21.35
C ASP A 326 -3.49 0.50 20.24
N CYS A 327 -2.75 0.08 19.21
CA CYS A 327 -2.26 0.96 18.16
C CYS A 327 -3.25 1.25 17.04
N TYR A 328 -4.40 0.54 17.01
CA TYR A 328 -5.44 0.76 16.01
C TYR A 328 -6.62 1.54 16.58
N TYR A 329 -7.12 1.19 17.76
CA TYR A 329 -8.25 1.90 18.37
C TYR A 329 -7.87 3.33 18.80
N ASN A 330 -6.73 3.46 19.49
CA ASN A 330 -6.20 4.73 19.97
C ASN A 330 -5.18 5.26 18.96
N VAL A 331 -5.60 5.95 17.90
CA VAL A 331 -4.71 6.32 16.80
C VAL A 331 -3.55 7.20 17.26
N ASP A 332 -3.84 8.17 18.13
CA ASP A 332 -2.87 9.12 18.68
C ASP A 332 -3.04 9.28 20.20
N LEU A 333 -2.15 10.06 20.81
CA LEU A 333 -2.15 10.36 22.25
C LEU A 333 -3.32 11.25 22.69
N THR A 334 -4.08 11.81 21.74
CA THR A 334 -5.22 12.69 22.00
C THR A 334 -6.55 11.94 22.07
N GLY A 335 -6.52 10.61 21.91
CA GLY A 335 -7.71 9.77 21.95
C GLY A 335 -8.50 9.74 20.64
N LYS A 336 -7.86 10.11 19.51
CA LYS A 336 -8.47 9.98 18.18
C LYS A 336 -8.82 8.51 17.92
N ARG A 337 -10.08 8.28 17.55
CA ARG A 337 -10.57 6.95 17.16
C ARG A 337 -10.23 6.64 15.71
N SER A 338 -9.95 5.38 15.42
CA SER A 338 -9.77 4.93 14.05
C SER A 338 -11.09 5.01 13.25
N PRO A 339 -11.00 5.35 11.96
CA PRO A 339 -12.08 5.10 11.02
C PRO A 339 -12.42 3.60 10.92
N PRO A 340 -13.57 3.26 10.34
CA PRO A 340 -13.90 1.88 10.03
C PRO A 340 -12.85 1.25 9.10
N PRO A 341 -12.59 -0.06 9.26
CA PRO A 341 -11.81 -0.79 8.27
C PRO A 341 -12.52 -0.74 6.92
N ILE A 342 -11.74 -0.91 5.86
CA ILE A 342 -12.24 -0.88 4.48
C ILE A 342 -12.03 -2.26 3.88
N LEU A 343 -13.08 -2.82 3.30
CA LEU A 343 -13.01 -4.02 2.48
C LEU A 343 -12.84 -3.62 1.01
N CYS A 344 -11.93 -4.27 0.32
CA CYS A 344 -11.76 -4.22 -1.11
C CYS A 344 -12.13 -5.60 -1.67
N THR A 345 -13.01 -5.64 -2.68
CA THR A 345 -13.27 -6.85 -3.45
C THR A 345 -12.51 -6.76 -4.77
N ILE A 346 -11.70 -7.78 -5.05
CA ILE A 346 -10.90 -7.87 -6.28
C ILE A 346 -11.62 -8.79 -7.25
N HIS A 347 -11.63 -8.37 -8.52
CA HIS A 347 -12.31 -9.04 -9.61
C HIS A 347 -11.32 -9.22 -10.76
N ASP A 348 -11.20 -10.45 -11.25
CA ASP A 348 -10.52 -10.70 -12.51
C ASP A 348 -11.40 -10.21 -13.66
N ILE A 349 -10.79 -9.39 -14.51
CA ILE A 349 -11.42 -8.78 -15.66
C ILE A 349 -10.46 -8.89 -16.85
N PHE A 350 -10.86 -8.36 -17.99
CA PHE A 350 -10.00 -8.38 -19.16
C PHE A 350 -10.31 -7.26 -20.15
N TRP A 351 -9.29 -6.95 -20.94
CA TRP A 351 -9.41 -6.18 -22.16
C TRP A 351 -9.64 -7.10 -23.34
N PHE A 352 -10.49 -6.68 -24.26
CA PHE A 352 -10.72 -7.37 -25.51
C PHE A 352 -10.23 -6.50 -26.67
N PHE A 353 -9.29 -7.06 -27.44
CA PHE A 353 -8.72 -6.41 -28.62
C PHE A 353 -9.17 -7.16 -29.87
N SER A 354 -9.74 -6.44 -30.84
CA SER A 354 -10.19 -7.02 -32.10
C SER A 354 -9.80 -6.12 -33.29
N PRO A 355 -9.09 -6.64 -34.30
CA PRO A 355 -8.73 -5.87 -35.49
C PRO A 355 -9.95 -5.51 -36.36
N ASN A 356 -11.07 -6.23 -36.25
CA ASN A 356 -12.26 -6.03 -37.09
C ASN A 356 -13.13 -4.83 -36.66
N GLN A 357 -12.80 -4.15 -35.57
CA GLN A 357 -13.54 -3.00 -35.04
C GLN A 357 -12.77 -1.67 -35.18
N GLY A 358 -11.81 -1.60 -36.12
CA GLY A 358 -11.14 -0.33 -36.47
C GLY A 358 -10.22 0.18 -35.37
N ASP A 359 -9.31 -0.68 -34.88
CA ASP A 359 -8.33 -0.37 -33.84
C ASP A 359 -8.93 0.06 -32.48
N SER A 360 -10.24 -0.15 -32.25
CA SER A 360 -10.87 0.15 -30.96
C SER A 360 -10.72 -1.00 -29.97
N CYS A 361 -10.13 -0.72 -28.81
CA CYS A 361 -10.11 -1.63 -27.67
C CYS A 361 -11.43 -1.50 -26.87
N HIS A 362 -12.09 -2.62 -26.57
CA HIS A 362 -13.29 -2.65 -25.75
C HIS A 362 -12.96 -3.21 -24.36
N TYR A 363 -13.26 -2.40 -23.35
CA TYR A 363 -13.25 -2.83 -21.96
C TYR A 363 -14.60 -3.45 -21.63
N HIS A 364 -14.65 -4.78 -21.39
CA HIS A 364 -15.91 -5.45 -21.10
C HIS A 364 -16.35 -5.17 -19.66
N THR A 365 -17.08 -4.06 -19.49
CA THR A 365 -17.91 -3.83 -18.31
C THR A 365 -19.29 -3.38 -18.77
N THR A 366 -20.35 -3.96 -18.20
CA THR A 366 -21.76 -3.58 -18.45
C THR A 366 -22.11 -2.16 -17.97
N LYS A 367 -21.12 -1.34 -17.59
CA LYS A 367 -21.27 0.05 -17.14
C LYS A 367 -20.07 0.85 -17.61
N TRP A 368 -20.32 1.96 -18.32
CA TRP A 368 -19.33 3.01 -18.54
C TRP A 368 -18.69 3.40 -17.21
N CYS A 369 -17.41 3.10 -17.01
CA CYS A 369 -16.73 3.53 -15.80
C CYS A 369 -16.32 5.00 -15.98
N THR A 370 -17.15 5.91 -15.48
CA THR A 370 -16.64 7.22 -15.07
C THR A 370 -15.87 6.97 -13.77
N VAL A 371 -14.55 6.84 -13.86
CA VAL A 371 -13.68 6.71 -12.68
C VAL A 371 -13.72 8.04 -11.91
N LYS A 372 -14.72 8.17 -11.02
CA LYS A 372 -14.87 9.30 -10.10
C LYS A 372 -13.87 9.14 -8.96
N SER A 373 -12.76 9.90 -9.02
CA SER A 373 -11.88 10.37 -7.93
C SER A 373 -11.67 9.55 -6.63
N GLY A 374 -11.88 8.23 -6.63
CA GLY A 374 -11.79 7.40 -5.43
C GLY A 374 -11.58 5.90 -5.68
N GLN A 375 -11.55 5.45 -6.94
CA GLN A 375 -11.02 4.14 -7.30
C GLN A 375 -9.52 4.29 -7.45
N PHE A 376 -8.81 4.12 -6.34
CA PHE A 376 -7.37 3.99 -6.37
C PHE A 376 -7.01 2.70 -7.09
N ALA A 377 -5.90 2.71 -7.82
CA ALA A 377 -5.07 1.52 -7.90
C ALA A 377 -4.90 1.04 -6.45
N LEU A 378 -5.28 -0.20 -6.14
CA LEU A 378 -4.71 -0.82 -4.94
C LEU A 378 -3.21 -0.60 -5.09
N PRO A 379 -2.56 0.12 -4.16
CA PRO A 379 -1.16 0.36 -4.32
C PRO A 379 -0.52 -1.02 -4.30
N SER A 380 0.03 -1.45 -5.44
CA SER A 380 1.41 -1.89 -5.41
C SER A 380 2.12 -1.11 -4.34
N ALA A 381 2.62 -1.81 -3.33
CA ALA A 381 3.25 -1.31 -2.13
C ALA A 381 4.38 -0.29 -2.38
N LYS A 382 4.67 0.03 -3.65
CA LYS A 382 5.54 1.09 -4.13
C LYS A 382 4.85 2.44 -4.08
N LYS A 383 5.03 3.13 -2.95
CA LYS A 383 4.91 4.59 -2.92
C LYS A 383 5.78 5.18 -4.02
N MET A 384 5.20 6.02 -4.88
CA MET A 384 6.00 6.89 -5.75
C MET A 384 6.91 7.75 -4.86
N ARG A 385 8.20 7.43 -4.85
CA ARG A 385 9.23 8.26 -4.23
C ARG A 385 9.59 9.35 -5.24
N VAL A 386 9.36 10.61 -4.87
CA VAL A 386 9.81 11.80 -5.62
C VAL A 386 11.30 12.04 -5.33
#